data_AF-A0A432F790-F1
#
_entry.id   AF-A0A432F790-F1
#
_cell.length_a   1.000
_cell.length_b   1.000
_cell.length_c   1.000
_cell.angle_alpha   90.00
_cell.angle_beta   90.00
_cell.angle_gamma   90.00
#
_symmetry.space_group_name_H-M   'P 1'
#
loop_
_entity.id
_entity.type
_entity.pdbx_description
1 polymer ?
#
loop_
_entity_poly.entity_id
_entity_poly.type
_entity_poly.pdbx_seq_one_letter_code
_entity_poly.pdbx_strand_id
1 'polypeptide(L)'
;VLREFFEEVLQDAKENDMLFSLHVKATMMRVSDPVIFGDAIRVYYRKLWEKHGDLLEKIGFKPERGLVDLEEKMQKLSPEEQEAIRKTIEEIYKERPRMYMVDSDRGITNLHRPNDVIIDASIPAVIKNGLKGWGPQGEEDDVVITVPDRSYATMYDEIVEDIKVRGQFDPACVGSVENIGLMAIKAEEYGSHDKTFFPPEDGIIEIRDEDGNVLMRHRVNKGDIYRSCQTKEVAIKNWIEIAVKRAKEASEEYNDNVPIVFWLDRRRAHDRELIRIVKRELQRLEKEGKLEGVDWYIMPPKDAMKFTLKRFREGKYTIAVTGNVLRDYLTDLFPIIEVGTSARAQSIVPLLNGGLLLETGAGGSAPRHVSQFLKETHLRWDSLGEFLAVYEALMHVYRNNPENKKAKVIADALYKAIYKYLMEDKTPKRKVGQLDTRGSHYYLARFWAEALAEQDEDKELKEKFAPVAKELAEKEEQILEEIKATEGQPAGIDAWYFFGLNPNDPVEKQIIEKLPPKKQKEVVELYEKVVSLMRPSKTFNEIIDRLLNN
;
A
#
# COMPACT_ATOMS: atom_id res chain seq x y z
N VAL A 1 -29.58 -2.96 -9.18
CA VAL A 1 -28.44 -3.90 -9.01
C VAL A 1 -27.51 -3.51 -7.86
N LEU A 2 -26.63 -2.49 -7.96
CA LEU A 2 -25.64 -2.21 -6.89
C LEU A 2 -26.28 -1.88 -5.54
N ARG A 3 -27.30 -1.02 -5.51
CA ARG A 3 -28.03 -0.68 -4.28
C ARG A 3 -28.84 -1.85 -3.71
N GLU A 4 -29.33 -2.75 -4.57
CA GLU A 4 -30.02 -3.97 -4.14
C GLU A 4 -29.03 -4.94 -3.49
N PHE A 5 -27.85 -5.13 -4.10
CA PHE A 5 -26.75 -5.89 -3.51
C PHE A 5 -26.38 -5.37 -2.12
N PHE A 6 -26.26 -4.06 -1.93
CA PHE A 6 -25.99 -3.51 -0.60
C PHE A 6 -27.12 -3.79 0.40
N GLU A 7 -28.38 -3.74 -0.02
CA GLU A 7 -29.50 -4.07 0.88
C GLU A 7 -29.46 -5.56 1.27
N GLU A 8 -29.20 -6.45 0.31
CA GLU A 8 -29.04 -7.90 0.57
C GLU A 8 -27.91 -8.17 1.56
N VAL A 9 -26.73 -7.56 1.35
CA VAL A 9 -25.58 -7.73 2.25
C VAL A 9 -25.85 -7.17 3.64
N LEU A 10 -26.52 -6.02 3.75
CA LEU A 10 -26.87 -5.44 5.05
C LEU A 10 -27.88 -6.29 5.79
N GLN A 11 -28.83 -6.90 5.08
CA GLN A 11 -29.79 -7.81 5.66
C GLN A 11 -29.11 -9.10 6.15
N ASP A 12 -28.23 -9.68 5.33
CA ASP A 12 -27.45 -10.88 5.70
C ASP A 12 -26.54 -10.62 6.91
N ALA A 13 -25.80 -9.50 6.93
CA ALA A 13 -24.98 -9.11 8.09
C ALA A 13 -25.82 -8.97 9.36
N LYS A 14 -27.04 -8.44 9.26
CA LYS A 14 -27.94 -8.27 10.40
C LYS A 14 -28.50 -9.61 10.88
N GLU A 15 -28.91 -10.49 9.97
CA GLU A 15 -29.46 -11.81 10.30
C GLU A 15 -28.44 -12.73 10.96
N ASN A 16 -27.17 -12.59 10.60
CA ASN A 16 -26.05 -13.35 11.17
C ASN A 16 -25.34 -12.64 12.34
N ASP A 17 -25.84 -11.48 12.79
CA ASP A 17 -25.21 -10.64 13.83
C ASP A 17 -23.71 -10.35 13.60
N MET A 18 -23.36 -10.04 12.35
CA MET A 18 -22.01 -9.70 11.92
C MET A 18 -21.85 -8.20 11.69
N LEU A 19 -20.61 -7.72 11.76
CA LEU A 19 -20.26 -6.36 11.35
C LEU A 19 -20.41 -6.23 9.82
N PHE A 20 -21.04 -5.14 9.36
CA PHE A 20 -20.95 -4.71 7.97
C PHE A 20 -19.67 -3.92 7.73
N SER A 21 -18.91 -4.27 6.69
CA SER A 21 -17.81 -3.46 6.18
C SER A 21 -17.83 -3.36 4.65
N LEU A 22 -17.39 -2.21 4.14
CA LEU A 22 -17.18 -1.90 2.74
C LEU A 22 -15.69 -1.69 2.49
N HIS A 23 -15.17 -2.39 1.48
CA HIS A 23 -13.78 -2.34 1.08
C HIS A 23 -13.67 -1.89 -0.37
N VAL A 24 -13.26 -0.63 -0.58
CA VAL A 24 -13.10 0.01 -1.90
C VAL A 24 -11.74 0.73 -1.97
N LYS A 25 -11.38 1.30 -3.13
CA LYS A 25 -10.11 2.01 -3.32
C LYS A 25 -10.31 3.45 -3.77
N ALA A 26 -11.13 4.21 -3.02
CA ALA A 26 -11.62 5.53 -3.42
C ALA A 26 -10.53 6.58 -3.70
N THR A 27 -9.36 6.48 -3.06
CA THR A 27 -8.23 7.38 -3.32
C THR A 27 -7.66 7.19 -4.73
N MET A 28 -7.48 5.93 -5.16
CA MET A 28 -6.90 5.61 -6.46
C MET A 28 -8.00 5.64 -7.53
N MET A 29 -9.10 4.93 -7.32
CA MET A 29 -10.28 4.92 -8.20
C MET A 29 -11.17 6.15 -7.96
N ARG A 30 -10.58 7.34 -8.07
CA ARG A 30 -11.15 8.65 -7.68
C ARG A 30 -12.46 9.05 -8.36
N VAL A 31 -12.90 8.32 -9.38
CA VAL A 31 -14.16 8.60 -10.11
C VAL A 31 -15.23 7.57 -9.74
N SER A 32 -14.95 6.27 -9.88
CA SER A 32 -15.94 5.21 -9.66
C SER A 32 -16.25 4.97 -8.18
N ASP A 33 -15.20 4.79 -7.37
CA ASP A 33 -15.33 4.22 -6.03
C ASP A 33 -15.98 5.19 -5.02
N PRO A 34 -15.76 6.53 -5.09
CA PRO A 34 -16.56 7.46 -4.29
C PRO A 34 -18.07 7.34 -4.54
N VAL A 35 -18.50 7.03 -5.77
CA VAL A 35 -19.93 6.85 -6.07
C VAL A 35 -20.46 5.53 -5.52
N ILE A 36 -19.67 4.45 -5.61
CA ILE A 36 -19.98 3.16 -4.97
C ILE A 36 -20.12 3.35 -3.44
N PHE A 37 -19.18 4.07 -2.83
CA PHE A 37 -19.19 4.42 -1.41
C PHE A 37 -20.42 5.26 -1.03
N GLY A 38 -20.75 6.25 -1.85
CA GLY A 38 -21.95 7.07 -1.67
C GLY A 38 -23.24 6.25 -1.77
N ASP A 39 -23.30 5.26 -2.66
CA ASP A 39 -24.44 4.34 -2.75
C ASP A 39 -24.58 3.45 -1.51
N ALA A 40 -23.48 2.97 -0.93
CA ALA A 40 -23.53 2.25 0.35
C ALA A 40 -24.09 3.14 1.48
N ILE A 41 -23.69 4.41 1.55
CA ILE A 41 -24.26 5.37 2.51
C ILE A 41 -25.75 5.60 2.26
N ARG A 42 -26.17 5.77 1.00
CA ARG A 42 -27.59 5.95 0.65
C ARG A 42 -28.45 4.77 1.06
N VAL A 43 -27.91 3.56 1.00
CA VAL A 43 -28.64 2.35 1.39
C VAL A 43 -28.63 2.18 2.91
N TYR A 44 -27.47 2.25 3.55
CA TYR A 44 -27.34 2.11 5.00
C TYR A 44 -28.17 3.16 5.75
N TYR A 45 -28.01 4.43 5.36
CA TYR A 45 -28.67 5.58 5.98
C TYR A 45 -29.93 6.04 5.25
N ARG A 46 -30.63 5.16 4.53
CA ARG A 46 -31.83 5.52 3.73
C ARG A 46 -32.85 6.38 4.48
N LYS A 47 -33.07 6.07 5.76
CA LYS A 47 -34.00 6.79 6.66
C LYS A 47 -33.65 8.28 6.83
N LEU A 48 -32.40 8.68 6.62
CA LEU A 48 -32.02 10.09 6.59
C LEU A 48 -32.68 10.84 5.42
N TRP A 49 -32.73 10.24 4.23
CA TRP A 49 -33.41 10.85 3.08
C TRP A 49 -34.94 10.82 3.24
N GLU A 50 -35.48 9.74 3.82
CA GLU A 50 -36.92 9.62 4.08
C GLU A 50 -37.43 10.70 5.06
N LYS A 51 -36.64 11.06 6.08
CA LYS A 51 -37.03 12.05 7.09
C LYS A 51 -36.53 13.48 6.83
N HIS A 52 -35.36 13.62 6.18
CA HIS A 52 -34.62 14.90 6.09
C HIS A 52 -34.16 15.22 4.66
N GLY A 53 -34.74 14.60 3.62
CA GLY A 53 -34.29 14.75 2.23
C GLY A 53 -34.06 16.20 1.77
N ASP A 54 -35.08 17.06 1.92
CA ASP A 54 -35.00 18.48 1.54
C ASP A 54 -33.88 19.23 2.30
N LEU A 55 -33.67 18.87 3.57
CA LEU A 55 -32.65 19.48 4.41
C LEU A 55 -31.24 19.05 3.98
N LEU A 56 -31.05 17.77 3.67
CA LEU A 56 -29.79 17.22 3.17
C LEU A 56 -29.42 17.84 1.80
N GLU A 57 -30.41 18.05 0.93
CA GLU A 57 -30.22 18.73 -0.35
C GLU A 57 -29.85 20.20 -0.14
N LYS A 58 -30.58 20.91 0.73
CA LYS A 58 -30.33 22.33 1.05
C LYS A 58 -28.92 22.57 1.57
N ILE A 59 -28.40 21.71 2.44
CA ILE A 59 -27.04 21.85 2.98
C ILE A 59 -25.95 21.36 2.01
N GLY A 60 -26.36 20.71 0.92
CA GLY A 60 -25.48 20.17 -0.11
C GLY A 60 -24.65 18.98 0.38
N PHE A 61 -25.26 18.07 1.15
CA PHE A 61 -24.59 16.86 1.62
C PHE A 61 -24.23 15.94 0.45
N LYS A 62 -22.97 15.51 0.43
CA LYS A 62 -22.40 14.64 -0.60
C LYS A 62 -21.97 13.31 0.00
N PRO A 63 -22.79 12.25 -0.09
CA PRO A 63 -22.44 10.95 0.50
C PRO A 63 -21.21 10.31 -0.13
N GLU A 64 -20.85 10.66 -1.37
CA GLU A 64 -19.58 10.24 -1.98
C GLU A 64 -18.33 10.73 -1.22
N ARG A 65 -18.50 11.70 -0.30
CA ARG A 65 -17.46 12.22 0.60
C ARG A 65 -17.53 11.65 2.02
N GLY A 66 -18.52 10.80 2.30
CA GLY A 66 -18.70 10.17 3.61
C GLY A 66 -19.45 11.01 4.65
N LEU A 67 -19.68 10.42 5.83
CA LEU A 67 -20.37 11.11 6.93
C LEU A 67 -19.62 12.36 7.42
N VAL A 68 -18.30 12.44 7.22
CA VAL A 68 -17.56 13.66 7.54
C VAL A 68 -18.12 14.88 6.79
N ASP A 69 -18.58 14.73 5.55
CA ASP A 69 -19.21 15.84 4.81
C ASP A 69 -20.56 16.20 5.43
N LEU A 70 -21.34 15.22 5.90
CA LEU A 70 -22.58 15.49 6.64
C LEU A 70 -22.31 16.28 7.91
N GLU A 71 -21.35 15.86 8.73
CA GLU A 71 -20.96 16.53 9.96
C GLU A 71 -20.53 17.99 9.71
N GLU A 72 -19.71 18.23 8.68
CA GLU A 72 -19.32 19.57 8.26
C GLU A 72 -20.51 20.42 7.80
N LYS A 73 -21.43 19.83 7.02
CA LYS A 73 -22.61 20.57 6.52
C LYS A 73 -23.62 20.86 7.61
N MET A 74 -23.76 19.98 8.60
CA MET A 74 -24.66 20.16 9.74
C MET A 74 -24.33 21.38 10.58
N GLN A 75 -23.08 21.88 10.56
CA GLN A 75 -22.69 23.11 11.26
C GLN A 75 -23.46 24.36 10.77
N LYS A 76 -24.08 24.28 9.59
CA LYS A 76 -24.90 25.36 9.01
C LYS A 76 -26.36 25.33 9.48
N LEU A 77 -26.77 24.29 10.20
CA LEU A 77 -28.15 24.06 10.62
C LEU A 77 -28.41 24.59 12.03
N SER A 78 -29.68 24.85 12.34
CA SER A 78 -30.12 25.16 13.70
C SER A 78 -29.85 23.97 14.66
N PRO A 79 -29.66 24.22 15.97
CA PRO A 79 -29.48 23.14 16.95
C PRO A 79 -30.58 22.08 16.89
N GLU A 80 -31.83 22.49 16.67
CA GLU A 80 -33.00 21.61 16.58
C GLU A 80 -32.93 20.70 15.35
N GLU A 81 -32.56 21.24 14.18
CA GLU A 81 -32.36 20.46 12.96
C GLU A 81 -31.18 19.49 13.09
N GLN A 82 -30.08 19.93 13.72
CA GLN A 82 -28.93 19.06 13.98
C GLN A 82 -29.33 17.88 14.87
N GLU A 83 -30.08 18.14 15.94
CA GLU A 83 -30.53 17.12 16.87
C GLU A 83 -31.50 16.13 16.21
N ALA A 84 -32.40 16.61 15.35
CA ALA A 84 -33.31 15.75 14.60
C ALA A 84 -32.57 14.77 13.66
N ILE A 85 -31.48 15.23 13.01
CA ILE A 85 -30.62 14.37 12.20
C ILE A 85 -29.88 13.36 13.09
N ARG A 86 -29.25 13.79 14.20
CA ARG A 86 -28.52 12.90 15.13
C ARG A 86 -29.42 11.79 15.67
N LYS A 87 -30.62 12.13 16.12
CA LYS A 87 -31.61 11.15 16.57
C LYS A 87 -31.97 10.14 15.47
N THR A 88 -32.07 10.58 14.22
CA THR A 88 -32.35 9.67 13.10
C THR A 88 -31.17 8.73 12.84
N ILE A 89 -29.93 9.20 12.99
CA ILE A 89 -28.73 8.35 12.91
C ILE A 89 -28.75 7.29 14.04
N GLU A 90 -29.10 7.67 15.27
CA GLU A 90 -29.23 6.71 16.37
C GLU A 90 -30.31 5.65 16.13
N GLU A 91 -31.44 6.03 15.53
CA GLU A 91 -32.47 5.08 15.12
C GLU A 91 -31.93 4.09 14.07
N ILE A 92 -31.20 4.60 13.08
CA ILE A 92 -30.58 3.76 12.03
C ILE A 92 -29.64 2.74 12.67
N TYR A 93 -28.79 3.14 13.62
CA TYR A 93 -27.87 2.22 14.30
C TYR A 93 -28.56 1.15 15.16
N LYS A 94 -29.82 1.36 15.57
CA LYS A 94 -30.63 0.33 16.25
C LYS A 94 -31.30 -0.63 15.27
N GLU A 95 -31.53 -0.20 14.03
CA GLU A 95 -32.29 -0.95 13.02
C GLU A 95 -31.40 -1.66 11.99
N ARG A 96 -30.20 -1.16 11.70
CA ARG A 96 -29.23 -1.69 10.74
C ARG A 96 -28.20 -2.60 11.43
N PRO A 97 -27.46 -3.47 10.68
CA PRO A 97 -26.37 -4.24 11.27
C PRO A 97 -25.32 -3.33 11.91
N ARG A 98 -24.57 -3.84 12.89
CA ARG A 98 -23.42 -3.14 13.46
C ARG A 98 -22.38 -2.89 12.35
N MET A 99 -21.64 -1.79 12.46
CA MET A 99 -20.68 -1.40 11.42
C MET A 99 -19.24 -1.59 11.91
N TYR A 100 -18.36 -2.02 11.01
CA TYR A 100 -16.92 -1.98 11.22
C TYR A 100 -16.45 -0.55 11.55
N MET A 101 -15.61 -0.43 12.57
CA MET A 101 -15.09 0.84 13.08
C MET A 101 -13.64 1.05 12.66
N VAL A 102 -13.33 2.27 12.25
CA VAL A 102 -11.96 2.75 12.01
C VAL A 102 -11.32 3.16 13.35
N ASP A 103 -12.13 3.78 14.22
CA ASP A 103 -11.77 4.23 15.56
C ASP A 103 -13.06 4.27 16.41
N SER A 104 -13.28 3.24 17.24
CA SER A 104 -14.48 3.11 18.07
C SER A 104 -14.56 4.18 19.16
N ASP A 105 -13.42 4.56 19.76
CA ASP A 105 -13.35 5.58 20.82
C ASP A 105 -13.82 6.95 20.34
N ARG A 106 -13.57 7.24 19.05
CA ARG A 106 -13.99 8.49 18.40
C ARG A 106 -15.29 8.35 17.59
N GLY A 107 -15.90 7.16 17.56
CA GLY A 107 -17.10 6.88 16.77
C GLY A 107 -16.89 6.91 15.26
N ILE A 108 -15.65 6.81 14.76
CA ILE A 108 -15.35 6.83 13.33
C ILE A 108 -15.63 5.45 12.74
N THR A 109 -16.68 5.38 11.92
CA THR A 109 -17.16 4.16 11.25
C THR A 109 -16.49 3.96 9.88
N ASN A 110 -16.66 2.77 9.30
CA ASN A 110 -16.25 2.44 7.93
C ASN A 110 -16.83 3.38 6.85
N LEU A 111 -18.01 3.96 7.09
CA LEU A 111 -18.66 4.91 6.16
C LEU A 111 -18.36 6.40 6.49
N HIS A 112 -17.42 6.70 7.39
CA HIS A 112 -17.09 8.10 7.73
C HIS A 112 -16.32 8.83 6.63
N ARG A 113 -15.27 8.21 6.08
CA ARG A 113 -14.51 8.76 4.96
C ARG A 113 -14.21 7.66 3.93
N PRO A 114 -14.29 7.96 2.63
CA PRO A 114 -14.11 6.97 1.58
C PRO A 114 -12.68 6.41 1.51
N ASN A 115 -11.70 7.08 2.12
CA ASN A 115 -10.30 6.70 2.14
C ASN A 115 -9.80 6.15 3.49
N ASP A 116 -10.67 6.02 4.50
CA ASP A 116 -10.26 5.48 5.81
C ASP A 116 -10.10 3.94 5.77
N VAL A 117 -10.86 3.24 4.91
CA VAL A 117 -10.78 1.78 4.71
C VAL A 117 -10.50 1.49 3.24
N ILE A 118 -9.26 1.12 2.95
CA ILE A 118 -8.76 0.87 1.59
C ILE A 118 -8.59 -0.64 1.39
N ILE A 119 -9.22 -1.20 0.35
CA ILE A 119 -9.38 -2.66 0.14
C ILE A 119 -8.08 -3.47 0.25
N ASP A 120 -7.00 -2.97 -0.34
CA ASP A 120 -5.65 -3.55 -0.37
C ASP A 120 -5.07 -3.75 1.03
N ALA A 121 -5.21 -2.78 1.94
CA ALA A 121 -4.68 -2.85 3.30
C ALA A 121 -5.69 -3.41 4.32
N SER A 122 -6.97 -3.09 4.13
CA SER A 122 -8.03 -3.41 5.10
C SER A 122 -8.43 -4.88 5.10
N ILE A 123 -8.52 -5.52 3.93
CA ILE A 123 -8.84 -6.95 3.88
C ILE A 123 -7.72 -7.80 4.48
N PRO A 124 -6.43 -7.59 4.16
CA PRO A 124 -5.33 -8.27 4.85
C PRO A 124 -5.31 -8.02 6.35
N ALA A 125 -5.69 -6.82 6.82
CA ALA A 125 -5.80 -6.55 8.25
C ALA A 125 -6.90 -7.41 8.92
N VAL A 126 -8.06 -7.55 8.28
CA VAL A 126 -9.14 -8.45 8.73
C VAL A 126 -8.67 -9.91 8.72
N ILE A 127 -8.00 -10.34 7.65
CA ILE A 127 -7.43 -11.69 7.53
C ILE A 127 -6.43 -11.96 8.65
N LYS A 128 -5.48 -11.05 8.87
CA LYS A 128 -4.49 -11.15 9.96
C LYS A 128 -5.15 -11.22 11.33
N ASN A 129 -6.28 -10.53 11.51
CA ASN A 129 -7.06 -10.54 12.74
C ASN A 129 -8.01 -11.75 12.86
N GLY A 130 -7.75 -12.84 12.14
CA GLY A 130 -8.57 -14.05 12.23
C GLY A 130 -9.96 -13.89 11.63
N LEU A 131 -10.10 -13.10 10.58
CA LEU A 131 -11.36 -12.77 9.90
C LEU A 131 -12.31 -11.89 10.73
N LYS A 132 -11.77 -11.13 11.69
CA LYS A 132 -12.53 -10.24 12.57
C LYS A 132 -12.27 -8.76 12.33
N GLY A 133 -13.31 -7.95 12.53
CA GLY A 133 -13.27 -6.50 12.56
C GLY A 133 -13.47 -5.93 13.96
N TRP A 134 -13.44 -4.59 14.05
CA TRP A 134 -13.69 -3.86 15.29
C TRP A 134 -15.10 -3.27 15.29
N GLY A 135 -15.89 -3.57 16.31
CA GLY A 135 -17.27 -3.11 16.45
C GLY A 135 -17.40 -1.79 17.21
N PRO A 136 -18.64 -1.27 17.34
CA PRO A 136 -18.91 0.05 17.92
C PRO A 136 -18.49 0.22 19.39
N GLN A 137 -18.38 -0.87 20.16
CA GLN A 137 -17.93 -0.88 21.55
C GLN A 137 -16.43 -1.20 21.69
N GLY A 138 -15.69 -1.26 20.58
CA GLY A 138 -14.28 -1.66 20.55
C GLY A 138 -14.06 -3.17 20.68
N GLU A 139 -15.12 -3.96 20.51
CA GLU A 139 -15.11 -5.41 20.51
C GLU A 139 -14.58 -5.98 19.18
N GLU A 140 -13.92 -7.13 19.23
CA GLU A 140 -13.59 -7.90 18.03
C GLU A 140 -14.76 -8.81 17.67
N ASP A 141 -15.19 -8.77 16.40
CA ASP A 141 -16.32 -9.56 15.94
C ASP A 141 -16.20 -9.97 14.48
N ASP A 142 -16.97 -10.98 14.07
CA ASP A 142 -17.02 -11.46 12.70
C ASP A 142 -17.56 -10.35 11.78
N VAL A 143 -16.99 -10.25 10.57
CA VAL A 143 -17.26 -9.15 9.64
C VAL A 143 -17.56 -9.65 8.23
N VAL A 144 -18.57 -9.05 7.60
CA VAL A 144 -18.88 -9.25 6.19
C VAL A 144 -18.00 -8.35 5.33
N ILE A 145 -17.01 -8.94 4.65
CA ILE A 145 -16.08 -8.25 3.77
C ILE A 145 -16.77 -7.91 2.44
N THR A 146 -17.38 -6.73 2.35
CA THR A 146 -18.13 -6.33 1.14
C THR A 146 -17.20 -5.74 0.08
N VAL A 147 -17.04 -6.48 -1.03
CA VAL A 147 -16.35 -6.02 -2.25
C VAL A 147 -17.34 -6.12 -3.42
N PRO A 148 -17.92 -4.99 -3.89
CA PRO A 148 -19.02 -5.04 -4.86
C PRO A 148 -18.64 -5.62 -6.23
N ASP A 149 -17.41 -5.38 -6.71
CA ASP A 149 -16.98 -5.85 -8.02
C ASP A 149 -16.35 -7.26 -7.96
N ARG A 150 -16.97 -8.18 -8.70
CA ARG A 150 -16.58 -9.59 -8.81
C ARG A 150 -15.25 -9.86 -9.51
N SER A 151 -14.59 -8.86 -10.12
CA SER A 151 -13.31 -9.08 -10.82
C SER A 151 -12.23 -9.61 -9.87
N TYR A 152 -12.22 -9.11 -8.64
CA TYR A 152 -11.17 -9.41 -7.66
C TYR A 152 -11.70 -9.96 -6.34
N ALA A 153 -12.98 -9.75 -6.01
CA ALA A 153 -13.58 -10.30 -4.78
C ALA A 153 -13.39 -11.83 -4.65
N THR A 154 -13.38 -12.55 -5.77
CA THR A 154 -13.33 -14.02 -5.81
C THR A 154 -12.02 -14.63 -5.29
N MET A 155 -10.90 -13.89 -5.28
CA MET A 155 -9.67 -14.39 -4.67
C MET A 155 -9.69 -14.24 -3.15
N TYR A 156 -10.33 -13.17 -2.64
CA TYR A 156 -10.48 -12.96 -1.20
C TYR A 156 -11.45 -13.98 -0.61
N ASP A 157 -12.51 -14.31 -1.34
CA ASP A 157 -13.41 -15.42 -1.02
C ASP A 157 -12.63 -16.75 -0.82
N GLU A 158 -11.72 -17.11 -1.73
CA GLU A 158 -10.94 -18.35 -1.59
C GLU A 158 -10.03 -18.37 -0.35
N ILE A 159 -9.33 -17.27 -0.05
CA ILE A 159 -8.46 -17.25 1.14
C ILE A 159 -9.27 -17.25 2.44
N VAL A 160 -10.44 -16.60 2.46
CA VAL A 160 -11.37 -16.67 3.60
C VAL A 160 -11.84 -18.11 3.82
N GLU A 161 -12.25 -18.81 2.76
CA GLU A 161 -12.68 -20.21 2.84
C GLU A 161 -11.53 -21.15 3.25
N ASP A 162 -10.33 -20.91 2.73
CA ASP A 162 -9.15 -21.68 3.12
C ASP A 162 -8.80 -21.50 4.62
N ILE A 163 -8.90 -20.28 5.15
CA ILE A 163 -8.71 -20.00 6.59
C ILE A 163 -9.80 -20.67 7.43
N LYS A 164 -11.07 -20.61 7.02
CA LYS A 164 -12.17 -21.27 7.75
C LYS A 164 -11.95 -22.77 7.85
N VAL A 165 -11.44 -23.41 6.79
CA VAL A 165 -11.25 -24.87 6.73
C VAL A 165 -9.94 -25.32 7.39
N ARG A 166 -8.84 -24.57 7.22
CA ARG A 166 -7.49 -24.99 7.61
C ARG A 166 -6.90 -24.21 8.78
N GLY A 167 -7.61 -23.21 9.27
CA GLY A 167 -7.12 -22.28 10.28
C GLY A 167 -6.20 -21.21 9.70
N GLN A 168 -5.79 -20.30 10.59
CA GLN A 168 -4.89 -19.19 10.28
C GLN A 168 -3.52 -19.69 9.79
N PHE A 169 -2.82 -18.86 9.03
CA PHE A 169 -1.44 -19.12 8.62
C PHE A 169 -0.48 -19.01 9.81
N ASP A 170 0.54 -19.86 9.83
CA ASP A 170 1.70 -19.72 10.72
C ASP A 170 2.85 -19.08 9.93
N PRO A 171 3.21 -17.81 10.21
CA PRO A 171 4.30 -17.11 9.52
C PRO A 171 5.65 -17.85 9.57
N ALA A 172 5.88 -18.72 10.55
CA ALA A 172 7.12 -19.49 10.66
C ALA A 172 7.20 -20.68 9.69
N CYS A 173 6.08 -21.09 9.09
CA CYS A 173 5.98 -22.31 8.28
C CYS A 173 5.51 -22.08 6.85
N VAL A 174 4.97 -20.90 6.54
CA VAL A 174 4.52 -20.57 5.19
C VAL A 174 5.70 -20.34 4.25
N GLY A 175 5.46 -20.56 2.95
CA GLY A 175 6.37 -20.14 1.89
C GLY A 175 6.26 -18.65 1.62
N SER A 176 6.54 -18.24 0.39
CA SER A 176 6.35 -16.84 -0.03
C SER A 176 5.67 -16.73 -1.38
N VAL A 177 4.92 -15.64 -1.57
CA VAL A 177 4.25 -15.34 -2.84
C VAL A 177 4.76 -14.01 -3.38
N GLU A 178 5.61 -14.11 -4.39
CA GLU A 178 6.06 -12.94 -5.14
C GLU A 178 5.02 -12.49 -6.15
N ASN A 179 5.05 -11.21 -6.52
CA ASN A 179 4.18 -10.67 -7.57
C ASN A 179 4.97 -10.04 -8.71
N ILE A 180 4.62 -10.38 -9.94
CA ILE A 180 5.03 -9.67 -11.15
C ILE A 180 3.79 -8.98 -11.74
N GLY A 181 3.71 -7.67 -11.55
CA GLY A 181 2.53 -6.87 -11.86
C GLY A 181 2.61 -6.11 -13.19
N LEU A 182 1.56 -6.21 -14.00
CA LEU A 182 1.41 -5.42 -15.22
C LEU A 182 0.97 -3.99 -14.89
N MET A 183 1.88 -3.01 -15.04
CA MET A 183 1.60 -1.62 -14.63
C MET A 183 2.10 -0.54 -15.59
N ALA A 184 3.03 -0.87 -16.48
CA ALA A 184 3.66 0.11 -17.36
C ALA A 184 2.63 0.82 -18.25
N ILE A 185 2.85 2.13 -18.47
CA ILE A 185 2.01 2.97 -19.34
C ILE A 185 0.55 3.04 -18.86
N LYS A 186 0.34 3.11 -17.53
CA LYS A 186 -0.98 3.18 -16.89
C LYS A 186 -1.90 2.05 -17.36
N ALA A 187 -1.41 0.82 -17.28
CA ALA A 187 -2.14 -0.36 -17.71
C ALA A 187 -3.48 -0.51 -16.96
N GLU A 188 -4.50 -0.97 -17.67
CA GLU A 188 -5.79 -1.40 -17.13
C GLU A 188 -6.56 -0.28 -16.40
N GLU A 189 -7.07 -0.55 -15.18
CA GLU A 189 -7.94 0.37 -14.43
C GLU A 189 -7.24 1.68 -14.04
N TYR A 190 -5.92 1.69 -13.81
CA TYR A 190 -5.17 2.88 -13.38
C TYR A 190 -5.07 3.92 -14.51
N GLY A 191 -5.30 3.50 -15.75
CA GLY A 191 -5.40 4.38 -16.91
C GLY A 191 -6.83 4.82 -17.23
N SER A 192 -7.84 4.43 -16.44
CA SER A 192 -9.26 4.58 -16.83
C SER A 192 -9.93 5.88 -16.36
N HIS A 193 -9.27 6.69 -15.53
CA HIS A 193 -9.93 7.82 -14.86
C HIS A 193 -10.56 8.84 -15.80
N ASP A 194 -9.88 9.17 -16.90
CA ASP A 194 -10.37 10.09 -17.96
C ASP A 194 -11.39 9.44 -18.91
N LYS A 195 -11.62 8.14 -18.76
CA LYS A 195 -12.55 7.31 -19.52
C LYS A 195 -13.65 6.71 -18.64
N THR A 196 -13.83 7.26 -17.44
CA THR A 196 -14.87 6.87 -16.49
C THR A 196 -15.87 8.01 -16.36
N PHE A 197 -17.15 7.73 -16.56
CA PHE A 197 -18.22 8.73 -16.49
C PHE A 197 -19.56 8.10 -16.14
N PHE A 198 -20.51 8.97 -15.79
CA PHE A 198 -21.87 8.59 -15.42
C PHE A 198 -22.82 8.95 -16.57
N PRO A 199 -23.48 7.97 -17.22
CA PRO A 199 -24.43 8.26 -18.28
C PRO A 199 -25.52 9.23 -17.77
N PRO A 200 -25.78 10.35 -18.47
CA PRO A 200 -26.75 11.35 -18.02
C PRO A 200 -28.20 10.91 -18.21
N GLU A 201 -28.43 9.92 -19.07
CA GLU A 201 -29.72 9.34 -19.43
C GLU A 201 -29.56 7.86 -19.84
N ASP A 202 -30.67 7.16 -19.96
CA ASP A 202 -30.70 5.78 -20.45
C ASP A 202 -30.36 5.75 -21.95
N GLY A 203 -29.56 4.77 -22.38
CA GLY A 203 -29.17 4.71 -23.78
C GLY A 203 -28.13 3.65 -24.10
N ILE A 204 -27.31 3.96 -25.11
CA ILE A 204 -26.26 3.09 -25.61
C ILE A 204 -24.96 3.89 -25.68
N ILE A 205 -23.89 3.31 -25.15
CA ILE A 205 -22.52 3.81 -25.35
C ILE A 205 -21.82 2.93 -26.37
N GLU A 206 -21.15 3.57 -27.32
CA GLU A 206 -20.35 2.90 -28.34
C GLU A 206 -18.90 3.40 -28.32
N ILE A 207 -17.98 2.50 -28.58
CA ILE A 207 -16.58 2.82 -28.89
C ILE A 207 -16.39 2.54 -30.36
N ARG A 208 -15.97 3.55 -31.12
CA ARG A 208 -15.80 3.49 -32.56
C ARG A 208 -14.34 3.76 -32.95
N ASP A 209 -13.90 3.19 -34.07
CA ASP A 209 -12.63 3.58 -34.69
C ASP A 209 -12.77 4.86 -35.54
N GLU A 210 -11.68 5.28 -36.17
CA GLU A 210 -11.62 6.49 -37.00
C GLU A 210 -12.49 6.40 -38.27
N ASP A 211 -12.77 5.18 -38.75
CA ASP A 211 -13.64 4.91 -39.89
C ASP A 211 -15.14 4.84 -39.49
N GLY A 212 -15.42 4.97 -38.19
CA GLY A 212 -16.77 4.91 -37.63
C GLY A 212 -17.29 3.50 -37.39
N ASN A 213 -16.48 2.45 -37.51
CA ASN A 213 -16.89 1.08 -37.19
C ASN A 213 -17.08 0.94 -35.67
N VAL A 214 -18.16 0.26 -35.26
CA VAL A 214 -18.43 0.01 -33.84
C VAL A 214 -17.54 -1.14 -33.36
N LEU A 215 -16.63 -0.85 -32.44
CA LEU A 215 -15.75 -1.81 -31.80
C LEU A 215 -16.40 -2.47 -30.57
N MET A 216 -17.10 -1.66 -29.76
CA MET A 216 -17.81 -2.11 -28.55
C MET A 216 -19.12 -1.33 -28.40
N ARG A 217 -20.14 -1.97 -27.83
CA ARG A 217 -21.46 -1.37 -27.59
C ARG A 217 -22.03 -1.88 -26.28
N HIS A 218 -22.52 -0.96 -25.43
CA HIS A 218 -23.12 -1.28 -24.14
C HIS A 218 -24.43 -0.52 -23.96
N ARG A 219 -25.49 -1.20 -23.50
CA ARG A 219 -26.70 -0.53 -23.00
C ARG A 219 -26.42 -0.05 -21.58
N VAL A 220 -26.82 1.17 -21.27
CA VAL A 220 -26.61 1.81 -19.97
C VAL A 220 -27.86 2.53 -19.51
N ASN A 221 -28.00 2.68 -18.20
CA ASN A 221 -29.02 3.51 -17.57
C ASN A 221 -28.40 4.77 -16.99
N LYS A 222 -29.24 5.78 -16.75
CA LYS A 222 -28.86 7.01 -16.05
C LYS A 222 -28.23 6.70 -14.70
N GLY A 223 -27.05 7.26 -14.45
CA GLY A 223 -26.35 7.11 -13.17
C GLY A 223 -25.56 5.81 -13.01
N ASP A 224 -25.53 4.94 -14.03
CA ASP A 224 -24.56 3.84 -14.08
C ASP A 224 -23.12 4.37 -14.02
N ILE A 225 -22.16 3.52 -13.67
CA ILE A 225 -20.73 3.84 -13.75
C ILE A 225 -20.18 3.18 -15.02
N TYR A 226 -19.97 3.97 -16.08
CA TYR A 226 -19.33 3.48 -17.29
C TYR A 226 -17.82 3.74 -17.24
N ARG A 227 -17.02 2.74 -17.62
CA ARG A 227 -15.56 2.87 -17.71
C ARG A 227 -14.99 2.14 -18.92
N SER A 228 -13.86 2.64 -19.42
CA SER A 228 -13.04 1.95 -20.42
C SER A 228 -11.57 1.95 -20.01
N CYS A 229 -10.89 0.81 -20.21
CA CYS A 229 -9.51 0.57 -19.84
C CYS A 229 -8.66 0.30 -21.08
N GLN A 230 -7.34 0.54 -20.97
CA GLN A 230 -6.40 0.27 -22.06
C GLN A 230 -5.12 -0.35 -21.52
N THR A 231 -4.56 -1.27 -22.30
CA THR A 231 -3.28 -1.90 -22.00
C THR A 231 -2.50 -2.04 -23.30
N LYS A 232 -1.23 -1.63 -23.31
CA LYS A 232 -0.39 -1.63 -24.51
C LYS A 232 0.35 -2.95 -24.64
N GLU A 233 0.43 -3.52 -25.84
CA GLU A 233 1.08 -4.82 -26.07
C GLU A 233 2.55 -4.83 -25.62
N VAL A 234 3.28 -3.73 -25.78
CA VAL A 234 4.68 -3.60 -25.31
C VAL A 234 4.80 -3.83 -23.80
N ALA A 235 3.84 -3.33 -23.00
CA ALA A 235 3.83 -3.54 -21.56
C ALA A 235 3.55 -5.01 -21.21
N ILE A 236 2.66 -5.67 -21.96
CA ILE A 236 2.31 -7.08 -21.75
C ILE A 236 3.51 -7.98 -22.04
N LYS A 237 4.24 -7.73 -23.14
CA LYS A 237 5.43 -8.52 -23.49
C LYS A 237 6.52 -8.39 -22.43
N ASN A 238 6.83 -7.15 -22.03
CA ASN A 238 7.83 -6.90 -21.00
C ASN A 238 7.44 -7.56 -19.65
N TRP A 239 6.17 -7.49 -19.27
CA TRP A 239 5.64 -8.16 -18.08
C TRP A 239 5.85 -9.69 -18.11
N ILE A 240 5.64 -10.34 -19.25
CA ILE A 240 5.88 -11.79 -19.43
C ILE A 240 7.38 -12.11 -19.37
N GLU A 241 8.22 -11.30 -20.02
CA GLU A 241 9.68 -11.49 -20.00
C GLU A 241 10.26 -11.35 -18.58
N ILE A 242 9.79 -10.37 -17.81
CA ILE A 242 10.17 -10.20 -16.39
C ILE A 242 9.75 -11.43 -15.58
N ALA A 243 8.53 -11.92 -15.76
CA ALA A 243 8.05 -13.10 -15.03
C ALA A 243 8.89 -14.34 -15.30
N VAL A 244 9.21 -14.62 -16.56
CA VAL A 244 10.07 -15.76 -16.94
C VAL A 244 11.48 -15.60 -16.40
N LYS A 245 12.05 -14.40 -16.45
CA LYS A 245 13.37 -14.12 -15.87
C LYS A 245 13.38 -14.36 -14.37
N ARG A 246 12.41 -13.80 -13.63
CA ARG A 246 12.34 -13.95 -12.17
C ARG A 246 12.10 -15.42 -11.77
N ALA A 247 11.31 -16.18 -12.52
CA ALA A 247 11.10 -17.61 -12.24
C ALA A 247 12.43 -18.40 -12.17
N LYS A 248 13.34 -18.11 -13.09
CA LYS A 248 14.67 -18.74 -13.12
C LYS A 248 15.53 -18.30 -11.94
N GLU A 249 15.61 -16.99 -11.72
CA GLU A 249 16.38 -16.40 -10.62
C GLU A 249 15.89 -16.92 -9.26
N ALA A 250 14.58 -16.92 -9.03
CA ALA A 250 13.96 -17.41 -7.80
C ALA A 250 14.17 -18.92 -7.62
N SER A 251 14.11 -19.70 -8.71
CA SER A 251 14.33 -21.15 -8.59
C SER A 251 15.77 -21.50 -8.22
N GLU A 252 16.74 -20.71 -8.70
CA GLU A 252 18.14 -20.81 -8.28
C GLU A 252 18.33 -20.32 -6.84
N GLU A 253 17.76 -19.17 -6.48
CA GLU A 253 17.84 -18.55 -5.15
C GLU A 253 17.30 -19.46 -4.04
N TYR A 254 16.13 -20.06 -4.26
CA TYR A 254 15.48 -20.92 -3.28
C TYR A 254 15.86 -22.39 -3.38
N ASN A 255 16.64 -22.77 -4.40
CA ASN A 255 16.96 -24.15 -4.71
C ASN A 255 15.69 -25.04 -4.72
N ASP A 256 14.60 -24.50 -5.26
CA ASP A 256 13.28 -25.12 -5.44
C ASP A 256 12.69 -24.67 -6.78
N ASN A 257 11.84 -25.48 -7.38
CA ASN A 257 11.16 -25.07 -8.60
C ASN A 257 10.02 -24.10 -8.28
N VAL A 258 10.19 -22.83 -8.67
CA VAL A 258 9.23 -21.75 -8.43
C VAL A 258 8.36 -21.52 -9.67
N PRO A 259 7.11 -21.98 -9.68
CA PRO A 259 6.24 -21.79 -10.81
C PRO A 259 5.74 -20.36 -10.91
N ILE A 260 5.53 -19.89 -12.13
CA ILE A 260 4.76 -18.68 -12.41
C ILE A 260 3.30 -19.02 -12.69
N VAL A 261 2.38 -18.28 -12.11
CA VAL A 261 0.94 -18.44 -12.33
C VAL A 261 0.39 -17.14 -12.87
N PHE A 262 -0.13 -17.13 -14.09
CA PHE A 262 -0.86 -16.02 -14.65
C PHE A 262 -2.31 -16.02 -14.15
N TRP A 263 -2.70 -14.99 -13.40
CA TRP A 263 -4.04 -14.89 -12.80
C TRP A 263 -4.99 -14.22 -13.80
N LEU A 264 -5.51 -15.02 -14.74
CA LEU A 264 -6.32 -14.55 -15.86
C LEU A 264 -7.57 -15.43 -16.02
N ASP A 265 -8.75 -14.82 -15.94
CA ASP A 265 -10.02 -15.52 -16.11
C ASP A 265 -10.52 -15.41 -17.56
N ARG A 266 -10.51 -16.53 -18.30
CA ARG A 266 -11.06 -16.61 -19.67
C ARG A 266 -12.54 -16.21 -19.80
N ARG A 267 -13.29 -16.04 -18.70
CA ARG A 267 -14.66 -15.52 -18.72
C ARG A 267 -14.71 -13.99 -18.75
N ARG A 268 -13.62 -13.30 -18.41
CA ARG A 268 -13.46 -11.85 -18.58
C ARG A 268 -12.97 -11.56 -19.99
N ALA A 269 -13.66 -10.67 -20.70
CA ALA A 269 -13.32 -10.35 -22.10
C ALA A 269 -11.90 -9.77 -22.21
N HIS A 270 -11.52 -8.92 -21.26
CA HIS A 270 -10.16 -8.37 -21.13
C HIS A 270 -9.09 -9.46 -20.98
N ASP A 271 -9.22 -10.30 -19.96
CA ASP A 271 -8.26 -11.37 -19.68
C ASP A 271 -8.14 -12.37 -20.83
N ARG A 272 -9.22 -12.64 -21.59
CA ARG A 272 -9.12 -13.48 -22.80
C ARG A 272 -8.14 -12.91 -23.83
N GLU A 273 -8.13 -11.60 -24.03
CA GLU A 273 -7.19 -10.96 -24.95
C GLU A 273 -5.77 -11.00 -24.39
N LEU A 274 -5.59 -10.80 -23.08
CA LEU A 274 -4.29 -11.01 -22.42
C LEU A 274 -3.79 -12.45 -22.58
N ILE A 275 -4.65 -13.46 -22.34
CA ILE A 275 -4.31 -14.89 -22.48
C ILE A 275 -3.82 -15.19 -23.90
N ARG A 276 -4.42 -14.58 -24.94
CA ARG A 276 -3.95 -14.75 -26.33
C ARG A 276 -2.52 -14.24 -26.52
N ILE A 277 -2.23 -13.06 -25.99
CA ILE A 277 -0.88 -12.46 -26.07
C ILE A 277 0.12 -13.27 -25.24
N VAL A 278 -0.25 -13.66 -24.01
CA VAL A 278 0.56 -14.51 -23.12
C VAL A 278 0.95 -15.81 -23.83
N LYS A 279 -0.03 -16.53 -24.40
CA LYS A 279 0.26 -17.78 -25.12
C LYS A 279 1.20 -17.59 -26.30
N ARG A 280 0.98 -16.54 -27.11
CA ARG A 280 1.84 -16.22 -28.26
C ARG A 280 3.27 -15.90 -27.80
N GLU A 281 3.41 -15.14 -26.73
CA GLU A 281 4.70 -14.70 -26.23
C GLU A 281 5.48 -15.84 -25.57
N LEU A 282 4.81 -16.69 -24.78
CA LEU A 282 5.41 -17.89 -24.21
C LEU A 282 5.90 -18.84 -25.31
N GLN A 283 5.12 -19.03 -26.38
CA GLN A 283 5.57 -19.81 -27.56
C GLN A 283 6.82 -19.21 -28.24
N ARG A 284 6.94 -17.88 -28.27
CA ARG A 284 8.15 -17.20 -28.77
C ARG A 284 9.34 -17.50 -27.86
N LEU A 285 9.16 -17.31 -26.55
CA LEU A 285 10.22 -17.53 -25.55
C LEU A 285 10.66 -19.01 -25.49
N GLU A 286 9.75 -19.95 -25.71
CA GLU A 286 10.06 -21.38 -25.83
C GLU A 286 11.00 -21.66 -27.00
N LYS A 287 10.71 -21.09 -28.18
CA LYS A 287 11.57 -21.22 -29.38
C LYS A 287 12.95 -20.58 -29.19
N GLU A 288 13.07 -19.61 -28.28
CA GLU A 288 14.32 -18.96 -27.91
C GLU A 288 15.07 -19.70 -26.78
N GLY A 289 14.56 -20.85 -26.30
CA GLY A 289 15.15 -21.59 -25.18
C GLY A 289 14.99 -20.91 -23.82
N LYS A 290 14.17 -19.84 -23.73
CA LYS A 290 14.02 -19.05 -22.50
C LYS A 290 13.06 -19.66 -21.49
N LEU A 291 12.22 -20.63 -21.87
CA LEU A 291 11.30 -21.32 -20.96
C LEU A 291 11.85 -22.62 -20.37
N GLU A 292 13.06 -23.04 -20.73
CA GLU A 292 13.66 -24.23 -20.14
C GLU A 292 13.75 -24.09 -18.60
N GLY A 293 13.22 -25.09 -17.89
CA GLY A 293 13.17 -25.11 -16.42
C GLY A 293 12.12 -24.19 -15.79
N VAL A 294 11.20 -23.58 -16.57
CA VAL A 294 10.18 -22.67 -16.04
C VAL A 294 8.79 -23.31 -16.10
N ASP A 295 8.25 -23.68 -14.94
CA ASP A 295 6.86 -24.10 -14.80
C ASP A 295 5.93 -22.90 -14.87
N TRP A 296 4.90 -22.97 -15.72
CA TRP A 296 3.94 -21.88 -15.85
C TRP A 296 2.49 -22.38 -15.98
N TYR A 297 1.57 -21.60 -15.42
CA TYR A 297 0.14 -21.89 -15.42
C TYR A 297 -0.67 -20.64 -15.77
N ILE A 298 -1.89 -20.83 -16.31
CA ILE A 298 -2.87 -19.76 -16.49
C ILE A 298 -4.15 -20.20 -15.78
N MET A 299 -4.56 -19.48 -14.75
CA MET A 299 -5.70 -19.83 -13.90
C MET A 299 -6.55 -18.59 -13.61
N PRO A 300 -7.89 -18.71 -13.49
CA PRO A 300 -8.71 -17.60 -12.99
C PRO A 300 -8.32 -17.27 -11.53
N PRO A 301 -8.50 -16.02 -11.06
CA PRO A 301 -7.99 -15.57 -9.76
C PRO A 301 -8.34 -16.47 -8.56
N LYS A 302 -9.57 -17.02 -8.52
CA LYS A 302 -9.99 -17.96 -7.48
C LYS A 302 -9.16 -19.25 -7.46
N ASP A 303 -9.01 -19.88 -8.62
CA ASP A 303 -8.24 -21.13 -8.75
C ASP A 303 -6.74 -20.89 -8.55
N ALA A 304 -6.25 -19.74 -9.02
CA ALA A 304 -4.88 -19.31 -8.82
C ALA A 304 -4.56 -19.10 -7.34
N MET A 305 -5.44 -18.42 -6.60
CA MET A 305 -5.34 -18.28 -5.15
C MET A 305 -5.31 -19.65 -4.48
N LYS A 306 -6.21 -20.56 -4.82
CA LYS A 306 -6.23 -21.93 -4.27
C LYS A 306 -4.92 -22.69 -4.49
N PHE A 307 -4.39 -22.64 -5.72
CA PHE A 307 -3.10 -23.25 -6.05
C PHE A 307 -1.96 -22.64 -5.22
N THR A 308 -1.92 -21.31 -5.15
CA THR A 308 -0.93 -20.55 -4.40
C THR A 308 -1.01 -20.86 -2.91
N LEU A 309 -2.20 -20.83 -2.28
CA LEU A 309 -2.38 -21.11 -0.86
C LEU A 309 -1.96 -22.53 -0.46
N LYS A 310 -2.22 -23.51 -1.33
CA LYS A 310 -1.73 -24.88 -1.10
C LYS A 310 -0.20 -24.90 -0.99
N ARG A 311 0.51 -24.31 -1.96
CA ARG A 311 1.98 -24.23 -1.95
C ARG A 311 2.49 -23.40 -0.77
N PHE A 312 1.85 -22.26 -0.53
CA PHE A 312 2.17 -21.34 0.55
C PHE A 312 2.11 -22.04 1.92
N ARG A 313 1.08 -22.84 2.20
CA ARG A 313 1.01 -23.65 3.44
C ARG A 313 2.03 -24.79 3.52
N GLU A 314 2.55 -25.25 2.38
CA GLU A 314 3.59 -26.27 2.30
C GLU A 314 5.02 -25.70 2.43
N GLY A 315 5.16 -24.40 2.75
CA GLY A 315 6.48 -23.76 2.82
C GLY A 315 7.08 -23.44 1.45
N LYS A 316 6.30 -23.50 0.36
CA LYS A 316 6.79 -23.37 -1.02
C LYS A 316 6.53 -22.01 -1.62
N TYR A 317 7.39 -21.66 -2.57
CA TYR A 317 7.37 -20.39 -3.27
C TYR A 317 6.50 -20.43 -4.52
N THR A 318 5.82 -19.32 -4.84
CA THR A 318 5.03 -19.18 -6.07
C THR A 318 5.11 -17.73 -6.57
N ILE A 319 5.28 -17.53 -7.87
CA ILE A 319 5.23 -16.19 -8.47
C ILE A 319 3.83 -15.96 -9.07
N ALA A 320 3.08 -15.02 -8.51
CA ALA A 320 1.82 -14.55 -9.05
C ALA A 320 2.08 -13.50 -10.14
N VAL A 321 1.70 -13.81 -11.39
CA VAL A 321 1.86 -12.92 -12.54
C VAL A 321 0.49 -12.32 -12.85
N THR A 322 0.29 -11.05 -12.47
CA THR A 322 -1.07 -10.47 -12.40
C THR A 322 -1.20 -9.12 -13.10
N GLY A 323 -2.45 -8.73 -13.36
CA GLY A 323 -2.82 -7.36 -13.76
C GLY A 323 -2.53 -6.33 -12.66
N ASN A 324 -2.74 -5.06 -12.98
CA ASN A 324 -2.40 -3.88 -12.17
C ASN A 324 -3.09 -3.89 -10.81
N VAL A 325 -4.40 -4.14 -10.78
CA VAL A 325 -5.17 -4.13 -9.52
C VAL A 325 -4.77 -5.30 -8.61
N LEU A 326 -4.62 -6.49 -9.18
CA LEU A 326 -4.22 -7.68 -8.43
C LEU A 326 -2.79 -7.59 -7.91
N ARG A 327 -1.87 -6.91 -8.62
CA ARG A 327 -0.52 -6.65 -8.10
C ARG A 327 -0.65 -5.99 -6.73
N ASP A 328 -1.34 -4.87 -6.70
CA ASP A 328 -1.54 -4.05 -5.51
C ASP A 328 -2.13 -4.87 -4.34
N TYR A 329 -3.20 -5.61 -4.63
CA TYR A 329 -3.89 -6.40 -3.59
C TYR A 329 -3.03 -7.55 -3.05
N LEU A 330 -2.27 -8.24 -3.91
CA LEU A 330 -1.45 -9.37 -3.48
C LEU A 330 -0.17 -8.92 -2.77
N THR A 331 0.41 -7.78 -3.16
CA THR A 331 1.60 -7.21 -2.51
C THR A 331 1.34 -6.61 -1.14
N ASP A 332 0.08 -6.34 -0.78
CA ASP A 332 -0.30 -6.12 0.61
C ASP A 332 -0.64 -7.45 1.32
N LEU A 333 -1.46 -8.29 0.68
CA LEU A 333 -2.01 -9.49 1.31
C LEU A 333 -0.94 -10.45 1.83
N PHE A 334 -0.04 -10.91 0.96
CA PHE A 334 0.92 -11.94 1.33
C PHE A 334 2.00 -11.40 2.30
N PRO A 335 2.63 -10.24 2.07
CA PRO A 335 3.57 -9.67 3.04
C PRO A 335 2.98 -9.39 4.43
N ILE A 336 1.70 -9.01 4.52
CA ILE A 336 1.03 -8.84 5.82
C ILE A 336 0.91 -10.18 6.57
N ILE A 337 0.71 -11.28 5.85
CA ILE A 337 0.67 -12.64 6.42
C ILE A 337 2.09 -13.13 6.77
N GLU A 338 3.05 -12.98 5.86
CA GLU A 338 4.42 -13.51 5.98
C GLU A 338 5.25 -12.77 7.03
N VAL A 339 5.26 -11.43 6.99
CA VAL A 339 6.18 -10.60 7.78
C VAL A 339 5.44 -9.53 8.60
N GLY A 340 4.11 -9.59 8.64
CA GLY A 340 3.27 -8.75 9.49
C GLY A 340 3.00 -7.34 8.96
N THR A 341 3.63 -6.93 7.85
CA THR A 341 3.51 -5.61 7.21
C THR A 341 3.98 -5.63 5.75
N SER A 342 3.35 -4.87 4.87
CA SER A 342 3.77 -4.69 3.47
C SER A 342 4.93 -3.70 3.29
N ALA A 343 5.34 -3.01 4.35
CA ALA A 343 6.52 -2.14 4.33
C ALA A 343 7.86 -2.88 4.27
N ARG A 344 7.87 -4.21 4.48
CA ARG A 344 9.07 -5.06 4.47
C ARG A 344 9.23 -5.86 3.17
N ALA A 345 8.57 -5.44 2.10
CA ALA A 345 8.68 -6.04 0.78
C ALA A 345 9.60 -5.21 -0.13
N GLN A 346 10.41 -5.87 -0.95
CA GLN A 346 11.13 -5.21 -2.04
C GLN A 346 10.17 -4.89 -3.18
N SER A 347 10.22 -3.66 -3.70
CA SER A 347 9.44 -3.26 -4.88
C SER A 347 10.38 -2.69 -5.94
N ILE A 348 10.60 -3.50 -6.97
CA ILE A 348 11.57 -3.24 -8.04
C ILE A 348 10.82 -3.02 -9.35
N VAL A 349 11.06 -1.88 -9.99
CA VAL A 349 10.41 -1.47 -11.24
C VAL A 349 11.48 -1.27 -12.33
N PRO A 350 11.79 -2.31 -13.12
CA PRO A 350 12.62 -2.17 -14.31
C PRO A 350 11.93 -1.24 -15.31
N LEU A 351 12.56 -0.11 -15.62
CA LEU A 351 12.00 0.86 -16.57
C LEU A 351 12.15 0.35 -18.00
N LEU A 352 11.15 0.59 -18.83
CA LEU A 352 11.18 0.18 -20.25
C LEU A 352 12.40 0.72 -21.02
N ASN A 353 12.95 1.85 -20.59
CA ASN A 353 14.13 2.49 -21.19
C ASN A 353 15.47 2.04 -20.58
N GLY A 354 15.48 0.96 -19.78
CA GLY A 354 16.71 0.35 -19.24
C GLY A 354 17.19 0.88 -17.89
N GLY A 355 16.50 1.84 -17.28
CA GLY A 355 16.75 2.27 -15.90
C GLY A 355 16.06 1.39 -14.85
N LEU A 356 16.25 1.73 -13.58
CA LEU A 356 15.63 1.05 -12.44
C LEU A 356 14.97 2.09 -11.52
N LEU A 357 13.71 1.85 -11.16
CA LEU A 357 13.02 2.54 -10.08
C LEU A 357 12.85 1.56 -8.93
N LEU A 358 13.14 1.99 -7.71
CA LEU A 358 13.04 1.19 -6.49
C LEU A 358 12.10 1.90 -5.54
N GLU A 359 10.97 1.27 -5.25
CA GLU A 359 10.05 1.75 -4.21
C GLU A 359 10.48 1.12 -2.88
N THR A 360 10.41 1.89 -1.81
CA THR A 360 10.92 1.50 -0.49
C THR A 360 9.96 0.60 0.30
N GLY A 361 8.94 0.06 -0.36
CA GLY A 361 7.90 -0.78 0.21
C GLY A 361 6.61 -0.69 -0.61
N ALA A 362 5.67 -1.61 -0.38
CA ALA A 362 4.36 -1.61 -1.05
C ALA A 362 3.27 -0.86 -0.25
N GLY A 363 3.55 -0.50 1.01
CA GLY A 363 2.60 0.16 1.90
C GLY A 363 2.47 1.68 1.68
N GLY A 364 1.51 2.30 2.37
CA GLY A 364 1.29 3.76 2.37
C GLY A 364 2.16 4.56 3.35
N SER A 365 1.95 5.87 3.41
CA SER A 365 2.72 6.82 4.25
C SER A 365 2.39 6.81 5.76
N ALA A 366 1.64 5.81 6.24
CA ALA A 366 1.31 5.56 7.64
C ALA A 366 0.92 6.81 8.49
N PRO A 367 -0.23 7.47 8.23
CA PRO A 367 -0.67 8.67 8.97
C PRO A 367 -0.69 8.55 10.50
N ARG A 368 -0.98 7.35 11.02
CA ARG A 368 -0.97 7.07 12.47
C ARG A 368 0.42 7.21 13.10
N HIS A 369 1.49 7.10 12.32
CA HIS A 369 2.87 7.32 12.80
C HIS A 369 3.14 8.80 12.99
N VAL A 370 2.69 9.65 12.06
CA VAL A 370 2.76 11.11 12.18
C VAL A 370 1.98 11.60 13.40
N SER A 371 0.76 11.08 13.61
CA SER A 371 -0.02 11.44 14.81
C SER A 371 0.69 11.11 16.12
N GLN A 372 1.40 9.97 16.19
CA GLN A 372 2.20 9.62 17.36
C GLN A 372 3.39 10.57 17.51
N PHE A 373 4.15 10.79 16.45
CA PHE A 373 5.30 11.68 16.46
C PHE A 373 4.92 13.11 16.91
N LEU A 374 3.78 13.63 16.47
CA LEU A 374 3.31 14.94 16.90
C LEU A 374 2.93 15.01 18.38
N LYS A 375 2.34 13.94 18.91
CA LYS A 375 1.86 13.88 20.29
C LYS A 375 2.98 13.63 21.29
N GLU A 376 3.92 12.75 20.96
CA GLU A 376 4.89 12.21 21.92
C GLU A 376 6.30 12.00 21.33
N THR A 377 6.60 12.64 20.18
CA THR A 377 7.92 12.64 19.52
C THR A 377 8.54 11.26 19.35
N HIS A 378 7.69 10.24 19.20
CA HIS A 378 8.08 8.85 18.95
C HIS A 378 7.69 8.46 17.52
N LEU A 379 8.68 8.14 16.67
CA LEU A 379 8.42 7.67 15.32
C LEU A 379 8.63 6.16 15.23
N ARG A 380 7.57 5.43 14.91
CA ARG A 380 7.60 3.95 14.77
C ARG A 380 7.62 3.48 13.31
N TRP A 381 8.13 4.32 12.41
CA TRP A 381 8.27 3.99 10.99
C TRP A 381 9.47 3.08 10.77
N ASP A 382 9.24 1.91 10.20
CA ASP A 382 10.29 0.94 9.89
C ASP A 382 10.89 1.22 8.51
N SER A 383 12.13 1.71 8.49
CA SER A 383 12.87 2.05 7.27
C SER A 383 13.57 0.86 6.60
N LEU A 384 13.29 -0.38 7.00
CA LEU A 384 13.92 -1.57 6.39
C LEU A 384 13.82 -1.58 4.86
N GLY A 385 12.66 -1.21 4.31
CA GLY A 385 12.48 -1.17 2.86
C GLY A 385 13.29 -0.06 2.17
N GLU A 386 13.58 1.05 2.84
CA GLU A 386 14.53 2.07 2.36
C GLU A 386 15.95 1.48 2.30
N PHE A 387 16.36 0.73 3.32
CA PHE A 387 17.68 0.12 3.39
C PHE A 387 17.87 -0.92 2.27
N LEU A 388 16.85 -1.76 2.04
CA LEU A 388 16.84 -2.74 0.95
C LEU A 388 16.84 -2.07 -0.43
N ALA A 389 16.12 -0.96 -0.61
CA ALA A 389 16.14 -0.19 -1.85
C ALA A 389 17.52 0.42 -2.12
N VAL A 390 18.19 0.97 -1.11
CA VAL A 390 19.56 1.50 -1.27
C VAL A 390 20.54 0.36 -1.61
N TYR A 391 20.42 -0.79 -0.97
CA TYR A 391 21.20 -1.99 -1.31
C TYR A 391 21.02 -2.37 -2.78
N GLU A 392 19.78 -2.52 -3.25
CA GLU A 392 19.51 -2.92 -4.63
C GLU A 392 19.92 -1.83 -5.63
N ALA A 393 19.85 -0.55 -5.27
CA ALA A 393 20.37 0.55 -6.09
C ALA A 393 21.89 0.43 -6.30
N LEU A 394 22.65 0.17 -5.23
CA LEU A 394 24.10 -0.03 -5.31
C LEU A 394 24.46 -1.29 -6.10
N MET A 395 23.70 -2.37 -5.91
CA MET A 395 23.86 -3.60 -6.70
C MET A 395 23.56 -3.36 -8.17
N HIS A 396 22.55 -2.58 -8.51
CA HIS A 396 22.25 -2.21 -9.90
C HIS A 396 23.37 -1.39 -10.53
N VAL A 397 23.95 -0.43 -9.79
CA VAL A 397 25.15 0.32 -10.25
C VAL A 397 26.30 -0.64 -10.56
N TYR A 398 26.57 -1.61 -9.69
CA TYR A 398 27.60 -2.60 -9.92
C TYR A 398 27.29 -3.53 -11.11
N ARG A 399 26.06 -4.06 -11.21
CA ARG A 399 25.66 -4.96 -12.32
C ARG A 399 25.77 -4.27 -13.69
N ASN A 400 25.54 -2.95 -13.76
CA ASN A 400 25.70 -2.16 -14.99
C ASN A 400 27.14 -1.69 -15.25
N ASN A 401 27.99 -1.66 -14.22
CA ASN A 401 29.40 -1.32 -14.35
C ASN A 401 30.27 -2.19 -13.43
N PRO A 402 30.58 -3.44 -13.83
CA PRO A 402 31.32 -4.39 -12.98
C PRO A 402 32.72 -3.94 -12.58
N GLU A 403 33.30 -2.95 -13.27
CA GLU A 403 34.59 -2.35 -12.90
C GLU A 403 34.49 -1.46 -11.65
N ASN A 404 33.29 -0.98 -11.29
CA ASN A 404 33.04 -0.24 -10.06
C ASN A 404 32.92 -1.18 -8.85
N LYS A 405 34.03 -1.83 -8.49
CA LYS A 405 34.10 -2.76 -7.35
C LYS A 405 33.74 -2.10 -6.02
N LYS A 406 34.01 -0.80 -5.86
CA LYS A 406 33.62 -0.01 -4.67
C LYS A 406 32.11 -0.06 -4.43
N ALA A 407 31.27 0.04 -5.48
CA ALA A 407 29.82 -0.05 -5.33
C ALA A 407 29.37 -1.40 -4.76
N LYS A 408 29.99 -2.51 -5.22
CA LYS A 408 29.75 -3.85 -4.66
C LYS A 408 30.15 -3.94 -3.20
N VAL A 409 31.35 -3.47 -2.84
CA VAL A 409 31.82 -3.50 -1.43
C VAL A 409 30.89 -2.72 -0.51
N ILE A 410 30.42 -1.55 -0.94
CA ILE A 410 29.47 -0.73 -0.18
C ILE A 410 28.12 -1.46 -0.04
N ALA A 411 27.62 -2.09 -1.11
CA ALA A 411 26.39 -2.87 -1.09
C ALA A 411 26.48 -4.10 -0.18
N ASP A 412 27.56 -4.87 -0.28
CA ASP A 412 27.77 -6.07 0.53
C ASP A 412 27.90 -5.73 2.03
N ALA A 413 28.57 -4.62 2.35
CA ALA A 413 28.64 -4.10 3.72
C ALA A 413 27.25 -3.67 4.22
N LEU A 414 26.44 -3.01 3.39
CA LEU A 414 25.06 -2.66 3.74
C LEU A 414 24.21 -3.91 3.96
N TYR A 415 24.35 -4.94 3.12
CA TYR A 415 23.63 -6.20 3.28
C TYR A 415 23.97 -6.88 4.63
N LYS A 416 25.26 -6.92 5.00
CA LYS A 416 25.69 -7.41 6.32
C LYS A 416 25.12 -6.57 7.47
N ALA A 417 25.06 -5.26 7.30
CA ALA A 417 24.48 -4.35 8.29
C ALA A 417 22.98 -4.57 8.47
N ILE A 418 22.23 -4.75 7.38
CA ILE A 418 20.79 -5.08 7.41
C ILE A 418 20.58 -6.43 8.09
N TYR A 419 21.41 -7.43 7.79
CA TYR A 419 21.33 -8.74 8.45
C TYR A 419 21.53 -8.62 9.97
N LYS A 420 22.60 -7.93 10.41
CA LYS A 420 22.87 -7.69 11.84
C LYS A 420 21.76 -6.88 12.50
N TYR A 421 21.24 -5.87 11.83
CA TYR A 421 20.10 -5.05 12.25
C TYR A 421 18.84 -5.90 12.54
N LEU A 422 18.53 -6.86 11.68
CA LEU A 422 17.41 -7.78 11.86
C LEU A 422 17.69 -8.79 12.99
N MET A 423 18.87 -9.39 13.02
CA MET A 423 19.25 -10.39 14.03
C MET A 423 19.29 -9.84 15.45
N GLU A 424 19.72 -8.58 15.62
CA GLU A 424 19.73 -7.89 16.92
C GLU A 424 18.42 -7.15 17.22
N ASP A 425 17.38 -7.33 16.38
CA ASP A 425 16.06 -6.72 16.49
C ASP A 425 16.10 -5.20 16.74
N LYS A 426 16.95 -4.50 15.98
CA LYS A 426 17.11 -3.03 16.05
C LYS A 426 16.01 -2.28 15.28
N THR A 427 14.85 -2.90 15.16
CA THR A 427 13.66 -2.32 14.52
C THR A 427 12.96 -1.32 15.45
N PRO A 428 12.31 -0.27 14.90
CA PRO A 428 11.55 0.67 15.71
C PRO A 428 10.43 -0.04 16.48
N LYS A 429 10.34 0.28 17.77
CA LYS A 429 9.30 -0.21 18.67
C LYS A 429 8.16 0.80 18.72
N ARG A 430 7.03 0.36 19.29
CA ARG A 430 5.77 1.09 19.19
C ARG A 430 5.54 2.08 20.32
N LYS A 431 6.21 1.92 21.46
CA LYS A 431 5.96 2.72 22.67
C LYS A 431 7.10 3.71 22.90
N VAL A 432 6.72 4.89 23.33
CA VAL A 432 7.64 5.94 23.79
C VAL A 432 8.64 5.41 24.83
N GLY A 433 9.89 5.85 24.75
CA GLY A 433 11.00 5.42 25.59
C GLY A 433 11.66 4.11 25.14
N GLN A 434 11.12 3.45 24.11
CA GLN A 434 11.75 2.34 23.40
C GLN A 434 12.44 2.84 22.12
N LEU A 435 13.30 2.01 21.51
CA LEU A 435 13.98 2.36 20.27
C LEU A 435 12.97 2.81 19.20
N ASP A 436 13.18 3.97 18.60
CA ASP A 436 12.33 4.50 17.53
C ASP A 436 13.08 4.50 16.18
N THR A 437 12.51 5.12 15.13
CA THR A 437 13.14 5.24 13.81
C THR A 437 14.54 5.86 13.86
N ARG A 438 14.74 6.91 14.67
CA ARG A 438 16.02 7.64 14.74
C ARG A 438 17.10 6.76 15.37
N GLY A 439 16.77 6.07 16.46
CA GLY A 439 17.68 5.10 17.07
C GLY A 439 17.97 3.89 16.15
N SER A 440 16.98 3.45 15.38
CA SER A 440 17.14 2.37 14.39
C SER A 440 18.11 2.76 13.27
N HIS A 441 18.03 4.01 12.79
CA HIS A 441 18.97 4.57 11.79
C HIS A 441 20.40 4.67 12.34
N TYR A 442 20.58 5.03 13.62
CA TYR A 442 21.88 4.97 14.28
C TYR A 442 22.48 3.54 14.23
N TYR A 443 21.69 2.52 14.59
CA TYR A 443 22.18 1.14 14.55
C TYR A 443 22.56 0.68 13.15
N LEU A 444 21.77 1.01 12.12
CA LEU A 444 22.16 0.71 10.75
C LEU A 444 23.48 1.39 10.38
N ALA A 445 23.62 2.69 10.66
CA ALA A 445 24.84 3.44 10.36
C ALA A 445 26.06 2.84 11.06
N ARG A 446 25.91 2.45 12.34
CA ARG A 446 26.95 1.76 13.11
C ARG A 446 27.36 0.43 12.45
N PHE A 447 26.39 -0.45 12.18
CA PHE A 447 26.66 -1.76 11.59
C PHE A 447 27.24 -1.67 10.18
N TRP A 448 26.84 -0.66 9.42
CA TRP A 448 27.38 -0.43 8.08
C TRP A 448 28.82 0.08 8.13
N ALA A 449 29.12 1.01 9.04
CA ALA A 449 30.49 1.47 9.26
C ALA A 449 31.39 0.34 9.74
N GLU A 450 30.93 -0.50 10.66
CA GLU A 450 31.63 -1.72 11.10
C GLU A 450 31.94 -2.65 9.92
N ALA A 451 30.93 -3.00 9.11
CA ALA A 451 31.12 -3.89 7.96
C ALA A 451 32.09 -3.30 6.89
N LEU A 452 32.07 -1.98 6.68
CA LEU A 452 33.01 -1.28 5.80
C LEU A 452 34.43 -1.23 6.36
N ALA A 453 34.58 -1.17 7.68
CA ALA A 453 35.87 -1.19 8.38
C ALA A 453 36.47 -2.60 8.51
N GLU A 454 35.65 -3.66 8.44
CA GLU A 454 36.08 -5.05 8.58
C GLU A 454 36.44 -5.73 7.25
N GLN A 455 35.85 -5.29 6.14
CA GLN A 455 36.12 -5.87 4.82
C GLN A 455 37.59 -5.69 4.37
N ASP A 456 38.06 -6.59 3.50
CA ASP A 456 39.44 -6.62 2.97
C ASP A 456 39.51 -6.39 1.44
N GLU A 457 38.40 -6.07 0.80
CA GLU A 457 38.29 -5.87 -0.65
C GLU A 457 38.73 -4.47 -1.10
N ASP A 458 38.49 -3.44 -0.29
CA ASP A 458 38.86 -2.04 -0.58
C ASP A 458 39.53 -1.37 0.63
N LYS A 459 40.83 -1.10 0.54
CA LYS A 459 41.63 -0.53 1.64
C LYS A 459 41.24 0.92 1.97
N GLU A 460 40.86 1.70 0.98
CA GLU A 460 40.51 3.12 1.17
C GLU A 460 39.21 3.25 1.96
N LEU A 461 38.19 2.46 1.61
CA LEU A 461 36.95 2.38 2.38
C LEU A 461 37.23 1.87 3.80
N LYS A 462 38.08 0.85 3.94
CA LYS A 462 38.46 0.31 5.25
C LYS A 462 39.07 1.39 6.15
N GLU A 463 40.08 2.10 5.66
CA GLU A 463 40.78 3.16 6.39
C GLU A 463 39.86 4.35 6.70
N LYS A 464 38.97 4.71 5.76
CA LYS A 464 37.99 5.80 5.95
C LYS A 464 36.95 5.48 7.03
N PHE A 465 36.43 4.24 7.06
CA PHE A 465 35.35 3.86 7.97
C PHE A 465 35.82 3.30 9.32
N ALA A 466 37.06 2.81 9.45
CA ALA A 466 37.61 2.34 10.73
C ALA A 466 37.49 3.35 11.90
N PRO A 467 37.90 4.63 11.77
CA PRO A 467 37.73 5.59 12.85
C PRO A 467 36.26 5.91 13.14
N VAL A 468 35.40 5.90 12.10
CA VAL A 468 33.95 6.16 12.24
C VAL A 468 33.27 5.03 13.00
N ALA A 469 33.53 3.78 12.61
CA ALA A 469 32.97 2.59 13.26
C ALA A 469 33.35 2.55 14.75
N LYS A 470 34.62 2.82 15.06
CA LYS A 470 35.12 2.90 16.43
C LYS A 470 34.39 3.99 17.23
N GLU A 471 34.30 5.20 16.70
CA GLU A 471 33.69 6.32 17.41
C GLU A 471 32.17 6.14 17.62
N LEU A 472 31.46 5.59 16.63
CA LEU A 472 30.03 5.25 16.77
C LEU A 472 29.79 4.20 17.87
N ALA A 473 30.68 3.21 17.99
CA ALA A 473 30.59 2.18 19.01
C ALA A 473 30.93 2.74 20.41
N GLU A 474 31.98 3.55 20.53
CA GLU A 474 32.39 4.15 21.82
C GLU A 474 31.36 5.14 22.37
N LYS A 475 30.58 5.80 21.50
CA LYS A 475 29.57 6.80 21.87
C LYS A 475 28.13 6.30 21.79
N GLU A 476 27.89 4.99 21.72
CA GLU A 476 26.55 4.40 21.58
C GLU A 476 25.56 4.90 22.64
N GLU A 477 25.92 4.78 23.92
CA GLU A 477 25.07 5.16 25.05
C GLU A 477 24.70 6.65 24.98
N GLN A 478 25.69 7.52 24.77
CA GLN A 478 25.48 8.96 24.66
C GLN A 478 24.54 9.31 23.49
N ILE A 479 24.73 8.70 22.31
CA ILE A 479 23.90 8.96 21.14
C ILE A 479 22.44 8.56 21.41
N LEU A 480 22.22 7.38 21.98
CA LEU A 480 20.89 6.87 22.28
C LEU A 480 20.19 7.69 23.38
N GLU A 481 20.93 8.16 24.39
CA GLU A 481 20.41 9.07 25.41
C GLU A 481 19.99 10.42 24.83
N GLU A 482 20.79 11.00 23.94
CA GLU A 482 20.46 12.27 23.26
C GLU A 482 19.18 12.13 22.40
N ILE A 483 18.99 10.99 21.72
CA ILE A 483 17.76 10.70 20.98
C ILE A 483 16.56 10.58 21.93
N LYS A 484 16.69 9.73 22.95
CA LYS A 484 15.63 9.43 23.92
C LYS A 484 15.19 10.67 24.71
N ALA A 485 16.10 11.60 24.98
CA ALA A 485 15.81 12.85 25.69
C ALA A 485 14.76 13.73 24.98
N THR A 486 14.51 13.50 23.68
CA THR A 486 13.49 14.22 22.91
C THR A 486 12.12 13.56 22.89
N GLU A 487 11.99 12.32 23.37
CA GLU A 487 10.75 11.54 23.36
C GLU A 487 9.79 11.91 24.51
N GLY A 488 8.50 11.61 24.32
CA GLY A 488 7.48 11.77 25.36
C GLY A 488 6.97 13.19 25.55
N GLN A 489 7.35 14.11 24.66
CA GLN A 489 6.87 15.48 24.64
C GLN A 489 6.14 15.76 23.31
N PRO A 490 5.15 16.66 23.30
CA PRO A 490 4.58 17.12 22.05
C PRO A 490 5.65 17.75 21.15
N ALA A 491 5.64 17.43 19.86
CA ALA A 491 6.59 17.99 18.89
C ALA A 491 6.45 19.52 18.74
N GLY A 492 5.33 20.10 19.21
CA GLY A 492 5.00 21.51 19.06
C GLY A 492 4.84 21.93 17.60
N ILE A 493 4.55 20.98 16.71
CA ILE A 493 4.30 21.23 15.29
C ILE A 493 2.79 21.21 15.08
N ASP A 494 2.26 22.32 14.55
CA ASP A 494 0.87 22.44 14.11
C ASP A 494 0.82 22.44 12.58
N ALA A 495 1.15 21.30 11.97
CA ALA A 495 1.18 21.10 10.53
C ALA A 495 0.81 19.65 10.18
N TRP A 496 0.35 19.43 8.94
CA TRP A 496 0.01 18.08 8.44
C TRP A 496 0.72 17.70 7.12
N TYR A 497 0.80 18.62 6.14
CA TYR A 497 1.26 18.29 4.78
C TYR A 497 2.68 18.76 4.46
N PHE A 498 3.10 19.92 4.95
CA PHE A 498 4.40 20.52 4.60
C PHE A 498 5.53 20.09 5.56
N PHE A 499 5.47 18.85 6.08
CA PHE A 499 6.59 18.30 6.84
C PHE A 499 7.77 18.12 5.90
N GLY A 500 8.89 18.77 6.20
CA GLY A 500 10.17 18.39 5.60
C GLY A 500 10.44 18.90 4.19
N LEU A 501 9.72 19.91 3.68
CA LEU A 501 10.14 20.61 2.46
C LEU A 501 11.52 21.25 2.69
N ASN A 502 12.56 20.67 2.09
CA ASN A 502 13.96 21.01 2.24
C ASN A 502 14.30 22.25 1.40
N PRO A 503 14.59 23.40 2.03
CA PRO A 503 14.96 24.62 1.31
C PRO A 503 16.32 24.54 0.60
N ASN A 504 17.12 23.51 0.90
CA ASN A 504 18.42 23.26 0.29
C ASN A 504 18.34 22.33 -0.93
N ASP A 505 17.23 21.63 -1.13
CA ASP A 505 17.03 20.82 -2.33
C ASP A 505 16.64 21.72 -3.53
N PRO A 506 17.31 21.63 -4.70
CA PRO A 506 17.04 22.51 -5.83
C PRO A 506 15.62 22.42 -6.41
N VAL A 507 14.97 21.26 -6.29
CA VAL A 507 13.59 21.04 -6.77
C VAL A 507 12.60 21.57 -5.75
N GLU A 508 12.79 21.23 -4.47
CA GLU A 508 11.88 21.66 -3.41
C GLU A 508 11.96 23.17 -3.16
N LYS A 509 13.13 23.77 -3.33
CA LYS A 509 13.29 25.23 -3.31
C LYS A 509 12.40 25.92 -4.34
N GLN A 510 12.27 25.38 -5.55
CA GLN A 510 11.35 25.93 -6.57
C GLN A 510 9.89 25.79 -6.17
N ILE A 511 9.54 24.78 -5.37
CA ILE A 511 8.19 24.63 -4.81
C ILE A 511 7.95 25.69 -3.74
N ILE A 512 8.91 25.90 -2.84
CA ILE A 512 8.85 26.92 -1.78
C ILE A 512 8.72 28.31 -2.39
N GLU A 513 9.53 28.65 -3.41
CA GLU A 513 9.51 29.96 -4.07
C GLU A 513 8.15 30.32 -4.71
N LYS A 514 7.31 29.32 -5.03
CA LYS A 514 5.95 29.53 -5.53
C LYS A 514 4.92 29.86 -4.44
N LEU A 515 5.27 29.68 -3.16
CA LEU A 515 4.39 30.01 -2.05
C LEU A 515 4.42 31.52 -1.74
N PRO A 516 3.35 32.08 -1.13
CA PRO A 516 3.38 33.44 -0.60
C PRO A 516 4.55 33.66 0.39
N PRO A 517 5.18 34.84 0.46
CA PRO A 517 6.38 35.07 1.29
C PRO A 517 6.24 34.66 2.76
N LYS A 518 5.06 34.91 3.35
CA LYS A 518 4.76 34.46 4.73
C LYS A 518 4.82 32.92 4.85
N LYS A 519 4.27 32.20 3.88
CA LYS A 519 4.27 30.74 3.83
C LYS A 519 5.66 30.17 3.57
N GLN A 520 6.49 30.85 2.79
CA GLN A 520 7.89 30.44 2.61
C GLN A 520 8.63 30.39 3.95
N LYS A 521 8.52 31.47 4.74
CA LYS A 521 9.13 31.54 6.06
C LYS A 521 8.59 30.45 7.00
N GLU A 522 7.27 30.25 7.05
CA GLU A 522 6.65 29.18 7.85
C GLU A 522 7.16 27.79 7.46
N VAL A 523 7.35 27.51 6.17
CA VAL A 523 7.86 26.21 5.69
C VAL A 523 9.33 26.01 6.06
N VAL A 524 10.17 27.04 5.95
CA VAL A 524 11.58 26.95 6.35
C VAL A 524 11.73 26.72 7.85
N GLU A 525 11.00 27.49 8.68
CA GLU A 525 11.00 27.31 10.14
C GLU A 525 10.48 25.92 10.53
N LEU A 526 9.45 25.42 9.83
CA LEU A 526 8.95 24.06 10.03
C LEU A 526 9.97 23.01 9.64
N TYR A 527 10.70 23.17 8.53
CA TYR A 527 11.76 22.25 8.11
C TYR A 527 12.86 22.17 9.17
N GLU A 528 13.39 23.31 9.64
CA GLU A 528 14.42 23.36 10.68
C GLU A 528 13.96 22.68 11.97
N LYS A 529 12.70 22.91 12.35
CA LYS A 529 12.09 22.25 13.51
C LYS A 529 11.99 20.74 13.33
N VAL A 530 11.51 20.27 12.18
CA VAL A 530 11.44 18.83 11.88
C VAL A 530 12.85 18.21 11.88
N VAL A 531 13.83 18.84 11.23
CA VAL A 531 15.21 18.36 11.20
C VAL A 531 15.80 18.26 12.62
N SER A 532 15.60 19.25 13.48
CA SER A 532 16.11 19.18 14.86
C SER A 532 15.47 18.06 15.69
N LEU A 533 14.19 17.72 15.45
CA LEU A 533 13.54 16.57 16.09
C LEU A 533 13.96 15.22 15.48
N MET A 534 14.28 15.20 14.18
CA MET A 534 14.70 13.99 13.46
C MET A 534 16.20 13.69 13.60
N ARG A 535 17.02 14.71 13.88
CA ARG A 535 18.47 14.60 14.12
C ARG A 535 18.85 15.16 15.49
N PRO A 536 18.26 14.67 16.61
CA PRO A 536 18.43 15.27 17.92
C PRO A 536 19.81 15.02 18.55
N SER A 537 20.50 13.93 18.15
CA SER A 537 21.84 13.64 18.69
C SER A 537 22.90 14.49 18.02
N LYS A 538 23.41 15.47 18.77
CA LYS A 538 24.56 16.29 18.38
C LYS A 538 25.78 15.41 18.14
N THR A 539 26.00 14.43 19.01
CA THR A 539 27.14 13.51 18.92
C THR A 539 27.11 12.70 17.63
N PHE A 540 25.96 12.15 17.27
CA PHE A 540 25.82 11.41 16.03
C PHE A 540 25.99 12.30 14.80
N ASN A 541 25.39 13.50 14.81
CA ASN A 541 25.53 14.47 13.74
C ASN A 541 26.99 14.87 13.50
N GLU A 542 27.77 15.17 14.55
CA GLU A 542 29.18 15.55 14.41
C GLU A 542 30.05 14.44 13.81
N ILE A 543 29.74 13.16 14.10
CA ILE A 543 30.43 12.01 13.49
C ILE A 543 30.12 11.94 11.99
N ILE A 544 28.84 12.00 11.62
CA ILE A 544 28.40 11.89 10.23
C ILE A 544 28.85 13.10 9.40
N ASP A 545 28.69 14.32 9.92
CA ASP A 545 29.05 15.55 9.20
C ASP A 545 30.56 15.60 8.94
N ARG A 546 31.39 15.10 9.86
CA ARG A 546 32.85 14.96 9.64
C ARG A 546 33.20 13.90 8.61
N LEU A 547 32.44 12.81 8.52
CA LEU A 547 32.61 11.81 7.46
C LEU A 547 32.23 12.37 6.07
N LEU A 548 31.20 13.22 5.99
CA LEU A 548 30.74 13.80 4.72
C LEU A 548 31.60 14.97 4.24
N ASN A 549 32.24 15.71 5.15
CA ASN A 549 33.13 16.83 4.82
C ASN A 549 34.57 16.41 4.48
N ASN A 550 34.96 15.17 4.79
CA ASN A 550 36.26 14.57 4.47
C ASN A 550 36.13 13.55 3.34
#